data_AF-A0A9E0YVX2-F1
#
_entry.id   AF-A0A9E0YVX2-F1
#
_cell.length_a   1.000
_cell.length_b   1.000
_cell.length_c   1.000
_cell.angle_alpha   90.00
_cell.angle_beta   90.00
_cell.angle_gamma   90.00
#
_symmetry.space_group_name_H-M   'P 1'
#
loop_
_entity.id
_entity.type
_entity.pdbx_description
1 polymer ?
#
loop_
_entity_poly.entity_id
_entity_poly.type
_entity_poly.pdbx_seq_one_letter_code
_entity_poly.pdbx_strand_id
1 'polypeptide(L)'
;MAKSMKKVVGCPSCGVLEEFIAYPSITIPTDREMRDKVLDETLFFWRCGSCDYETQMVYSCLYQDKIRKFMIYVQPKDEDPAVLKQISVSGLKEIKKRIVTNIEELKEKILILEAGLNDYATELVKVALTQVVTAKWGVTPEKSFYCGIDHDKNTIEYVFYLNEEEPPVYQGIKMDVYQASLQIVESIVTEEPNAFLRIDNGVAKEILETHQHMQQEQQTEQSEQEESNQ
;
A
#
# COMPACT_ATOMS: atom_id res chain seq x y z
N MET A 1 19.27 11.07 -12.04
CA MET A 1 20.10 10.05 -11.39
C MET A 1 19.93 10.21 -9.90
N ALA A 2 19.43 9.16 -9.25
CA ALA A 2 19.09 9.17 -7.84
C ALA A 2 20.35 9.31 -7.00
N LYS A 3 20.27 10.11 -5.94
CA LYS A 3 21.38 10.26 -4.99
C LYS A 3 21.47 9.01 -4.13
N SER A 4 22.66 8.43 -4.03
CA SER A 4 22.94 7.27 -3.19
C SER A 4 23.69 7.63 -1.91
N MET A 5 23.62 6.74 -0.93
CA MET A 5 24.37 6.78 0.32
C MET A 5 24.98 5.40 0.57
N LYS A 6 26.27 5.38 0.93
CA LYS A 6 26.98 4.14 1.28
C LYS A 6 26.79 3.86 2.77
N LYS A 7 26.51 2.61 3.11
CA LYS A 7 26.47 2.08 4.48
C LYS A 7 27.41 0.88 4.56
N VAL A 8 27.99 0.66 5.73
CA VAL A 8 28.72 -0.59 6.02
C VAL A 8 27.76 -1.55 6.69
N VAL A 9 27.66 -2.76 6.16
CA VAL A 9 26.80 -3.83 6.68
C VAL A 9 27.66 -5.02 7.06
N GLY A 10 27.34 -5.65 8.20
CA GLY A 10 27.97 -6.89 8.62
C GLY A 10 27.11 -8.09 8.23
N CYS A 11 27.70 -9.06 7.55
CA CYS A 11 27.01 -10.32 7.24
C CYS A 11 26.69 -11.08 8.54
N PRO A 12 25.42 -11.40 8.84
CA PRO A 12 25.08 -12.17 10.04
C PRO A 12 25.54 -13.62 9.95
N SER A 13 25.80 -14.15 8.74
CA SER A 13 26.24 -15.53 8.52
C SER A 13 27.75 -15.72 8.67
N CYS A 14 28.57 -14.87 8.03
CA CYS A 14 30.04 -15.03 8.02
C CYS A 14 30.82 -13.90 8.70
N GLY A 15 30.17 -12.81 9.11
CA GLY A 15 30.79 -11.68 9.80
C GLY A 15 31.58 -10.70 8.92
N VAL A 16 31.67 -10.91 7.61
CA VAL A 16 32.34 -9.97 6.70
C VAL A 16 31.64 -8.61 6.71
N LEU A 17 32.42 -7.54 6.64
CA LEU A 17 31.90 -6.18 6.48
C LEU A 17 31.95 -5.80 5.00
N GLU A 18 30.81 -5.47 4.43
CA GLU A 18 30.67 -5.06 3.04
C GLU A 18 29.93 -3.72 2.91
N GLU A 19 30.08 -3.08 1.76
CA GLU A 19 29.38 -1.83 1.46
C GLU A 19 28.00 -2.12 0.87
N PHE A 20 26.98 -1.48 1.41
CA PHE A 20 25.61 -1.43 0.87
C PHE A 20 25.29 -0.03 0.38
N ILE A 21 24.66 0.07 -0.80
CA ILE A 21 24.27 1.35 -1.41
C ILE A 21 22.76 1.54 -1.21
N ALA A 22 22.39 2.49 -0.37
CA ALA A 22 20.99 2.90 -0.16
C ALA A 22 20.63 4.11 -1.03
N TYR A 23 19.36 4.22 -1.41
CA TYR A 23 18.82 5.33 -2.20
C TYR A 23 17.71 6.05 -1.43
N PRO A 24 18.02 7.10 -0.64
CA PRO A 24 17.03 7.74 0.24
C PRO A 24 15.89 8.47 -0.50
N SER A 25 16.05 8.72 -1.80
CA SER A 25 15.04 9.41 -2.60
C SER A 25 15.12 8.96 -4.05
N ILE A 26 13.95 8.71 -4.64
CA ILE A 26 13.77 8.29 -6.03
C ILE A 26 12.72 9.21 -6.65
N THR A 27 13.02 9.83 -7.79
CA THR A 27 12.10 10.76 -8.45
C THR A 27 11.81 10.33 -9.89
N ILE A 28 10.54 10.11 -10.22
CA ILE A 28 10.07 9.85 -11.59
C ILE A 28 9.63 11.17 -12.24
N PRO A 29 10.02 11.45 -13.49
CA PRO A 29 10.71 10.57 -14.45
C PRO A 29 12.25 10.65 -14.44
N THR A 30 12.86 11.36 -13.49
CA THR A 30 14.32 11.56 -13.45
C THR A 30 15.13 10.26 -13.26
N ASP A 31 14.57 9.30 -12.52
CA ASP A 31 15.22 8.07 -12.06
C ASP A 31 14.44 6.82 -12.50
N ARG A 32 14.00 6.78 -13.76
CA ARG A 32 13.17 5.68 -14.30
C ARG A 32 13.75 4.28 -14.06
N GLU A 33 15.06 4.10 -14.23
CA GLU A 33 15.71 2.81 -13.98
C GLU A 33 15.58 2.35 -12.51
N MET A 34 15.49 3.29 -11.56
CA MET A 34 15.29 2.94 -10.15
C MET A 34 13.87 2.45 -9.88
N ARG A 35 12.87 2.89 -10.66
CA ARG A 35 11.50 2.39 -10.54
C ARG A 35 11.47 0.88 -10.76
N ASP A 36 12.13 0.41 -11.82
CA ASP A 36 12.11 -1.02 -12.14
C ASP A 36 12.79 -1.83 -11.04
N LYS A 37 13.89 -1.31 -10.47
CA LYS A 37 14.58 -1.90 -9.31
C LYS A 37 13.76 -1.89 -8.01
N VAL A 38 12.82 -0.95 -7.87
CA VAL A 38 11.87 -0.93 -6.74
C VAL A 38 10.82 -2.02 -6.95
N LEU A 39 10.30 -2.17 -8.17
CA LEU A 39 9.23 -3.12 -8.48
C LEU A 39 9.70 -4.58 -8.53
N ASP A 40 10.94 -4.82 -8.95
CA ASP A 40 11.60 -6.12 -8.83
C ASP A 40 12.27 -6.34 -7.47
N GLU A 41 12.17 -5.35 -6.57
CA GLU A 41 12.66 -5.35 -5.19
C GLU A 41 14.19 -5.36 -5.03
N THR A 42 14.95 -5.49 -6.13
CA THR A 42 16.43 -5.60 -6.10
C THR A 42 17.11 -4.41 -5.44
N LEU A 43 16.50 -3.22 -5.46
CA LEU A 43 17.03 -2.03 -4.78
C LEU A 43 17.13 -2.20 -3.26
N PHE A 44 16.29 -3.07 -2.69
CA PHE A 44 16.17 -3.31 -1.26
C PHE A 44 16.66 -4.71 -0.87
N PHE A 45 17.42 -5.39 -1.72
CA PHE A 45 18.07 -6.65 -1.37
C PHE A 45 19.58 -6.49 -1.32
N TRP A 46 20.19 -7.10 -0.31
CA TRP A 46 21.64 -7.24 -0.22
C TRP A 46 22.02 -8.71 -0.18
N ARG A 47 23.02 -9.05 -0.99
CA ARG A 47 23.64 -10.37 -1.04
C ARG A 47 25.09 -10.24 -0.61
N CYS A 48 25.49 -11.02 0.37
CA CYS A 48 26.88 -11.12 0.82
C CYS A 48 27.75 -11.68 -0.30
N GLY A 49 28.78 -10.94 -0.70
CA GLY A 49 29.73 -11.38 -1.73
C GLY A 49 30.63 -12.55 -1.30
N SER A 50 30.69 -12.85 0.00
CA SER A 50 31.58 -13.87 0.56
C SER A 50 30.90 -15.22 0.83
N CYS A 51 29.61 -15.26 1.18
CA CYS A 51 28.91 -16.49 1.55
C CYS A 51 27.50 -16.63 0.97
N ASP A 52 27.09 -15.74 0.05
CA ASP A 52 25.79 -15.75 -0.61
C ASP A 52 24.57 -15.61 0.32
N TYR A 53 24.77 -15.25 1.59
CA TYR A 53 23.66 -14.88 2.48
C TYR A 53 22.91 -13.67 1.90
N GLU A 54 21.59 -13.77 1.80
CA GLU A 54 20.71 -12.72 1.28
C GLU A 54 19.78 -12.20 2.38
N THR A 55 19.51 -10.90 2.37
CA THR A 55 18.50 -10.29 3.24
C THR A 55 17.90 -9.05 2.57
N GLN A 56 16.64 -8.79 2.90
CA GLN A 56 16.00 -7.53 2.57
C GLN A 56 16.54 -6.42 3.48
N MET A 57 16.84 -5.28 2.88
CA MET A 57 17.38 -4.06 3.50
C MET A 57 16.30 -2.98 3.48
N VAL A 58 15.45 -2.95 4.50
CA VAL A 58 14.44 -1.90 4.64
C VAL A 58 15.11 -0.64 5.19
N TYR A 59 15.16 0.42 4.38
CA TYR A 59 15.70 1.73 4.77
C TYR A 59 14.74 2.85 4.35
N SER A 60 14.85 4.00 5.02
CA SER A 60 14.00 5.15 4.74
C SER A 60 14.21 5.67 3.31
N CYS A 61 13.13 5.73 2.54
CA CYS A 61 13.16 6.07 1.13
C CYS A 61 11.92 6.89 0.74
N LEU A 62 12.12 8.04 0.11
CA LEU A 62 11.05 8.87 -0.44
C LEU A 62 10.93 8.65 -1.95
N TYR A 63 9.95 7.86 -2.37
CA TYR A 63 9.58 7.69 -3.78
C TYR A 63 8.64 8.83 -4.20
N GLN A 64 8.91 9.47 -5.34
CA GLN A 64 8.13 10.60 -5.83
C GLN A 64 7.81 10.40 -7.32
N ASP A 65 6.53 10.34 -7.67
CA ASP A 65 6.09 10.43 -9.05
C ASP A 65 5.54 11.82 -9.33
N LYS A 66 6.34 12.64 -10.04
CA LYS A 66 5.97 14.01 -10.39
C LYS A 66 4.95 14.08 -11.52
N ILE A 67 4.84 13.02 -12.34
CA ILE A 67 3.87 12.96 -13.44
C ILE A 67 2.49 12.69 -12.87
N ARG A 68 2.39 11.69 -11.99
CA ARG A 68 1.12 11.25 -11.40
C ARG A 68 0.80 11.93 -10.06
N LYS A 69 1.65 12.86 -9.62
CA LYS A 69 1.48 13.68 -8.41
C LYS A 69 1.26 12.84 -7.13
N PHE A 70 2.16 11.90 -6.86
CA PHE A 70 2.17 11.20 -5.56
C PHE A 70 3.57 11.02 -4.99
N MET A 71 3.63 10.82 -3.67
CA MET A 71 4.83 10.51 -2.91
C MET A 71 4.54 9.36 -1.95
N ILE A 72 5.48 8.43 -1.83
CA ILE A 72 5.41 7.31 -0.88
C ILE A 72 6.70 7.33 -0.07
N TYR A 73 6.57 7.41 1.25
CA TYR A 73 7.67 7.32 2.19
C TYR A 73 7.69 5.92 2.81
N VAL A 74 8.80 5.22 2.62
CA VAL A 74 9.11 3.99 3.36
C VAL A 74 9.60 4.40 4.73
N GLN A 75 8.85 4.05 5.76
CA GLN A 75 9.23 4.23 7.15
C GLN A 75 9.62 2.87 7.74
N PRO A 76 10.92 2.59 7.97
CA PRO A 76 11.35 1.39 8.67
C PRO A 76 10.68 1.28 10.04
N LYS A 77 10.44 0.04 10.51
CA LYS A 77 9.73 -0.21 11.78
C LYS A 77 10.44 0.38 13.01
N ASP A 78 11.75 0.54 12.93
CA ASP A 78 12.62 1.10 13.96
C ASP A 78 12.81 2.62 13.86
N GLU A 79 12.22 3.27 12.85
CA GLU A 79 12.30 4.72 12.67
C GLU A 79 11.19 5.46 13.44
N ASP A 80 11.57 6.51 14.18
CA ASP A 80 10.64 7.38 14.88
C ASP A 80 9.66 8.07 13.91
N PRO A 81 8.33 7.89 14.06
CA PRO A 81 7.33 8.58 13.25
C PRO A 81 7.43 10.11 13.22
N ALA A 82 8.07 10.72 14.22
CA ALA A 82 8.32 12.15 14.24
C ALA A 82 9.19 12.64 13.07
N VAL A 83 9.98 11.76 12.42
CA VAL A 83 10.79 12.10 11.23
C VAL A 83 9.92 12.66 10.10
N LEU A 84 8.69 12.16 9.94
CA LEU A 84 7.76 12.62 8.90
C LEU A 84 7.40 14.10 9.04
N LYS A 85 7.39 14.64 10.27
CA LYS A 85 7.12 16.07 10.53
C LYS A 85 8.23 16.98 10.00
N GLN A 86 9.42 16.43 9.74
CA GLN A 86 10.56 17.16 9.19
C GLN A 86 10.47 17.28 7.66
N ILE A 87 9.63 16.46 7.02
CA ILE A 87 9.39 16.54 5.58
C ILE A 87 8.39 17.67 5.32
N SER A 88 8.88 18.79 4.77
CA SER A 88 8.02 19.92 4.42
C SER A 88 7.04 19.52 3.31
N VAL A 89 5.75 19.60 3.62
CA VAL A 89 4.63 19.37 2.69
C VAL A 89 3.94 20.66 2.25
N SER A 90 4.44 21.80 2.71
CA SER A 90 3.94 23.13 2.33
C SER A 90 4.05 23.33 0.81
N GLY A 91 2.94 23.74 0.18
CA GLY A 91 2.87 23.91 -1.28
C GLY A 91 2.65 22.63 -2.07
N LEU A 92 2.47 21.47 -1.42
CA LEU A 92 2.25 20.18 -2.07
C LEU A 92 0.80 19.67 -1.90
N LYS A 93 -0.19 20.54 -1.70
CA LYS A 93 -1.57 20.14 -1.38
C LYS A 93 -2.19 19.17 -2.41
N GLU A 94 -1.87 19.33 -3.69
CA GLU A 94 -2.39 18.48 -4.78
C GLU A 94 -1.65 17.14 -4.94
N ILE A 95 -0.63 16.88 -4.13
CA ILE A 95 0.18 15.66 -4.23
C ILE A 95 -0.29 14.66 -3.17
N LYS A 96 -0.69 13.46 -3.59
CA LYS A 96 -1.06 12.37 -2.68
C LYS A 96 0.19 11.89 -1.93
N LYS A 97 0.10 11.72 -0.61
CA LYS A 97 1.27 11.36 0.24
C LYS A 97 0.95 10.13 1.06
N ARG A 98 1.81 9.12 0.97
CA ARG A 98 1.61 7.82 1.60
C ARG A 98 2.79 7.37 2.44
N ILE A 99 2.49 6.60 3.47
CA ILE A 99 3.46 5.92 4.33
C ILE A 99 3.28 4.43 4.12
N VAL A 100 4.40 3.74 3.97
CA VAL A 100 4.49 2.27 3.95
C VAL A 100 5.61 1.84 4.88
N THR A 101 5.55 0.60 5.38
CA THR A 101 6.49 0.07 6.37
C THR A 101 7.36 -1.08 5.88
N ASN A 102 7.09 -1.57 4.69
CA ASN A 102 7.84 -2.64 4.04
C ASN A 102 7.85 -2.43 2.51
N ILE A 103 8.65 -3.24 1.82
CA ILE A 103 8.91 -3.06 0.40
C ILE A 103 7.73 -3.58 -0.44
N GLU A 104 7.05 -4.62 0.04
CA GLU A 104 5.85 -5.16 -0.58
C GLU A 104 4.73 -4.11 -0.63
N GLU A 105 4.49 -3.39 0.46
CA GLU A 105 3.57 -2.25 0.53
C GLU A 105 4.01 -1.09 -0.38
N LEU A 106 5.32 -0.78 -0.47
CA LEU A 106 5.82 0.23 -1.40
C LEU A 106 5.48 -0.14 -2.85
N LYS A 107 5.80 -1.36 -3.25
CA LYS A 107 5.54 -1.90 -4.58
C LYS A 107 4.05 -1.88 -4.89
N GLU A 108 3.23 -2.39 -3.98
CA GLU A 108 1.78 -2.38 -4.12
C GLU A 108 1.25 -0.94 -4.31
N LYS A 109 1.66 -0.01 -3.45
CA LYS A 109 1.17 1.37 -3.50
C LYS A 109 1.61 2.09 -4.77
N ILE A 110 2.81 1.83 -5.29
CA ILE A 110 3.24 2.32 -6.61
C ILE A 110 2.30 1.78 -7.70
N LEU A 111 2.07 0.46 -7.73
CA LEU A 111 1.25 -0.18 -8.76
C LEU A 111 -0.20 0.33 -8.75
N ILE A 112 -0.82 0.48 -7.57
CA ILE A 112 -2.18 1.03 -7.42
C ILE A 112 -2.24 2.46 -7.99
N LEU A 113 -1.34 3.34 -7.53
CA LEU A 113 -1.38 4.76 -7.89
C LEU A 113 -0.99 4.99 -9.35
N GLU A 114 -0.10 4.17 -9.91
CA GLU A 114 0.24 4.25 -11.33
C GLU A 114 -0.87 3.76 -12.26
N ALA A 115 -1.68 2.81 -11.79
CA ALA A 115 -2.89 2.37 -12.47
C ALA A 115 -4.05 3.38 -12.36
N GLY A 116 -3.89 4.45 -11.58
CA GLY A 116 -4.95 5.44 -11.35
C GLY A 116 -6.07 4.94 -10.44
N LEU A 117 -5.83 3.86 -9.68
CA LEU A 117 -6.79 3.33 -8.72
C LEU A 117 -6.73 4.12 -7.40
N ASN A 118 -7.85 4.10 -6.69
CA ASN A 118 -7.98 4.62 -5.33
C ASN A 118 -7.49 3.55 -4.36
N ASP A 119 -6.50 3.92 -3.56
CA ASP A 119 -5.86 3.00 -2.63
C ASP A 119 -6.76 2.64 -1.44
N TYR A 120 -7.64 3.52 -0.98
CA TYR A 120 -8.65 3.16 0.03
C TYR A 120 -9.62 2.11 -0.51
N ALA A 121 -10.13 2.30 -1.74
CA ALA A 121 -11.07 1.36 -2.35
C ALA A 121 -10.41 -0.01 -2.53
N THR A 122 -9.12 -0.02 -2.88
CA THR A 122 -8.32 -1.24 -2.97
C THR A 122 -8.20 -1.96 -1.62
N GLU A 123 -7.96 -1.23 -0.52
CA GLU A 123 -7.96 -1.82 0.83
C GLU A 123 -9.35 -2.35 1.24
N LEU A 124 -10.45 -1.65 0.90
CA LEU A 124 -11.82 -2.14 1.14
C LEU A 124 -12.08 -3.47 0.45
N VAL A 125 -11.67 -3.60 -0.82
CA VAL A 125 -11.77 -4.85 -1.57
C VAL A 125 -10.94 -5.96 -0.90
N LYS A 126 -9.71 -5.66 -0.44
CA LYS A 126 -8.88 -6.63 0.28
C LYS A 126 -9.55 -7.09 1.59
N VAL A 127 -10.17 -6.19 2.35
CA VAL A 127 -10.90 -6.56 3.58
C VAL A 127 -12.08 -7.50 3.26
N ALA A 128 -12.86 -7.21 2.21
CA ALA A 128 -13.96 -8.07 1.79
C ALA A 128 -13.47 -9.45 1.30
N LEU A 129 -12.44 -9.47 0.45
CA LEU A 129 -11.85 -10.70 -0.08
C LEU A 129 -11.18 -11.54 1.01
N THR A 130 -10.62 -10.93 2.06
CA THR A 130 -10.07 -11.65 3.20
C THR A 130 -11.12 -12.59 3.80
N GLN A 131 -12.38 -12.14 3.94
CA GLN A 131 -13.47 -12.98 4.46
C GLN A 131 -13.78 -14.16 3.53
N VAL A 132 -13.79 -13.92 2.21
CA VAL A 132 -14.02 -14.95 1.19
C VAL A 132 -12.90 -15.99 1.20
N VAL A 133 -11.65 -15.54 1.28
CA VAL A 133 -10.47 -16.43 1.34
C VAL A 133 -10.46 -17.23 2.64
N THR A 134 -10.71 -16.60 3.79
CA THR A 134 -10.82 -17.31 5.07
C THR A 134 -11.91 -18.37 5.04
N ALA A 135 -13.09 -18.06 4.50
CA ALA A 135 -14.19 -19.03 4.41
C ALA A 135 -13.85 -20.22 3.49
N LYS A 136 -13.13 -19.97 2.39
CA LYS A 136 -12.76 -20.99 1.41
C LYS A 136 -11.62 -21.90 1.90
N TRP A 137 -10.64 -21.35 2.60
CA TRP A 137 -9.40 -22.06 2.97
C TRP A 137 -9.32 -22.41 4.46
N GLY A 138 -10.25 -21.93 5.28
CA GLY A 138 -10.26 -22.18 6.73
C GLY A 138 -9.16 -21.47 7.52
N VAL A 139 -8.38 -20.61 6.87
CA VAL A 139 -7.24 -19.88 7.45
C VAL A 139 -7.32 -18.42 7.03
N THR A 140 -7.09 -17.52 7.98
CA THR A 140 -7.01 -16.08 7.69
C THR A 140 -5.65 -15.75 7.08
N PRO A 141 -5.60 -15.13 5.89
CA PRO A 141 -4.35 -14.73 5.26
C PRO A 141 -3.50 -13.81 6.15
N GLU A 142 -2.19 -14.04 6.17
CA GLU A 142 -1.21 -13.20 6.88
C GLU A 142 -0.98 -11.87 6.16
N LYS A 143 -0.95 -11.92 4.81
CA LYS A 143 -0.72 -10.75 3.95
C LYS A 143 -1.62 -10.80 2.73
N SER A 144 -1.95 -9.62 2.19
CA SER A 144 -2.65 -9.50 0.91
C SER A 144 -2.24 -8.24 0.15
N PHE A 145 -2.15 -8.35 -1.17
CA PHE A 145 -1.68 -7.27 -2.03
C PHE A 145 -2.45 -7.21 -3.36
N TYR A 146 -2.60 -6.02 -3.91
CA TYR A 146 -2.99 -5.78 -5.30
C TYR A 146 -1.89 -6.25 -6.26
N CYS A 147 -2.28 -6.94 -7.34
CA CYS A 147 -1.37 -7.46 -8.36
C CYS A 147 -1.43 -6.66 -9.67
N GLY A 148 -2.62 -6.28 -10.12
CA GLY A 148 -2.82 -5.71 -11.44
C GLY A 148 -4.27 -5.71 -11.90
N ILE A 149 -4.49 -5.16 -13.10
CA ILE A 149 -5.77 -5.21 -13.81
C ILE A 149 -5.63 -6.18 -14.97
N ASP A 150 -6.53 -7.16 -15.04
CA ASP A 150 -6.73 -7.99 -16.24
C ASP A 150 -7.76 -7.30 -17.13
N HIS A 151 -7.27 -6.62 -18.18
CA HIS A 151 -8.11 -5.86 -19.10
C HIS A 151 -9.02 -6.74 -19.96
N ASP A 152 -8.62 -7.98 -20.25
CA ASP A 152 -9.41 -8.90 -21.07
C ASP A 152 -10.62 -9.43 -20.27
N LYS A 153 -10.42 -9.70 -18.97
CA LYS A 153 -11.49 -10.17 -18.08
C LYS A 153 -12.25 -9.04 -17.38
N ASN A 154 -11.77 -7.81 -17.51
CA ASN A 154 -12.23 -6.65 -16.75
C ASN A 154 -12.25 -6.92 -15.23
N THR A 155 -11.15 -7.48 -14.73
CA THR A 155 -10.98 -7.81 -13.31
C THR A 155 -9.77 -7.11 -12.70
N ILE A 156 -9.87 -6.86 -11.40
CA ILE A 156 -8.75 -6.44 -10.55
C ILE A 156 -8.29 -7.67 -9.76
N GLU A 157 -7.00 -7.97 -9.85
CA GLU A 157 -6.40 -9.16 -9.28
C GLU A 157 -5.68 -8.84 -7.98
N TYR A 158 -5.88 -9.70 -6.98
CA TYR A 158 -5.30 -9.63 -5.65
C TYR A 158 -4.64 -10.97 -5.31
N VAL A 159 -3.60 -10.92 -4.49
CA VAL A 159 -2.90 -12.10 -3.98
C VAL A 159 -2.98 -12.15 -2.47
N PHE A 160 -3.18 -13.34 -1.92
CA PHE A 160 -3.31 -13.62 -0.49
C PHE A 160 -2.29 -14.68 -0.08
N TYR A 161 -1.48 -14.37 0.92
CA TYR A 161 -0.50 -15.29 1.50
C TYR A 161 -1.10 -15.90 2.75
N LEU A 162 -1.33 -17.22 2.72
CA LEU A 162 -1.91 -17.93 3.86
C LEU A 162 -0.87 -18.20 4.96
N ASN A 163 0.36 -18.50 4.55
CA ASN A 163 1.56 -18.66 5.38
C ASN A 163 2.81 -18.63 4.47
N GLU A 164 4.00 -18.83 5.04
CA GLU A 164 5.28 -18.83 4.29
C GLU A 164 5.55 -20.13 3.50
N GLU A 165 4.83 -21.22 3.78
CA GLU A 165 5.08 -22.54 3.18
C GLU A 165 4.21 -22.84 1.95
N GLU A 166 2.99 -22.32 1.94
CA GLU A 166 1.97 -22.57 0.92
C GLU A 166 2.04 -21.54 -0.23
N PRO A 167 1.74 -21.94 -1.48
CA PRO A 167 1.65 -21.00 -2.57
C PRO A 167 0.55 -19.97 -2.31
N PRO A 168 0.73 -18.71 -2.73
CA PRO A 168 -0.27 -17.69 -2.51
C PRO A 168 -1.52 -17.94 -3.36
N VAL A 169 -2.66 -17.47 -2.85
CA VAL A 169 -3.97 -17.59 -3.51
C VAL A 169 -4.29 -16.31 -4.26
N TYR A 170 -4.62 -16.43 -5.54
CA TYR A 170 -5.06 -15.31 -6.36
C TYR A 170 -6.59 -15.20 -6.36
N GLN A 171 -7.09 -13.96 -6.28
CA GLN A 171 -8.50 -13.63 -6.34
C GLN A 171 -8.72 -12.45 -7.29
N GLY A 172 -9.53 -12.68 -8.32
CA GLY A 172 -9.99 -11.66 -9.25
C GLY A 172 -11.39 -11.20 -8.90
N ILE A 173 -11.60 -9.89 -8.85
CA ILE A 173 -12.94 -9.28 -8.72
C ILE A 173 -13.26 -8.46 -9.95
N LYS A 174 -14.55 -8.38 -10.31
CA LYS A 174 -15.00 -7.52 -11.41
C LYS A 174 -14.81 -6.05 -11.05
N MET A 175 -14.48 -5.23 -12.06
CA MET A 175 -14.31 -3.78 -11.89
C MET A 175 -15.51 -3.11 -11.18
N ASP A 176 -16.73 -3.59 -11.41
CA ASP A 176 -17.95 -3.07 -10.76
C ASP A 176 -17.92 -3.24 -9.23
N VAL A 177 -17.31 -4.33 -8.72
CA VAL A 177 -17.13 -4.55 -7.27
C VAL A 177 -16.18 -3.51 -6.68
N TYR A 178 -15.10 -3.19 -7.41
CA TYR A 178 -14.20 -2.12 -7.03
C TYR A 178 -14.88 -0.75 -7.11
N GLN A 179 -15.70 -0.49 -8.12
CA GLN A 179 -16.46 0.77 -8.24
C GLN A 179 -17.44 0.96 -7.08
N ALA A 180 -18.10 -0.11 -6.61
CA ALA A 180 -18.93 -0.05 -5.42
C ALA A 180 -18.11 0.32 -4.17
N SER A 181 -16.90 -0.25 -4.02
CA SER A 181 -15.99 0.14 -2.92
C SER A 181 -15.51 1.58 -3.05
N LEU A 182 -15.27 2.07 -4.26
CA LEU A 182 -14.92 3.47 -4.52
C LEU A 182 -16.06 4.42 -4.10
N GLN A 183 -17.32 4.09 -4.42
CA GLN A 183 -18.48 4.88 -4.01
C GLN A 183 -18.60 4.98 -2.48
N ILE A 184 -18.34 3.88 -1.76
CA ILE A 184 -18.29 3.88 -0.29
C ILE A 184 -17.21 4.85 0.20
N VAL A 185 -16.00 4.75 -0.33
CA VAL A 185 -14.89 5.64 0.03
C VAL A 185 -15.24 7.10 -0.26
N GLU A 186 -15.77 7.42 -1.43
CA GLU A 186 -16.12 8.78 -1.83
C GLU A 186 -17.23 9.39 -0.97
N SER A 187 -18.10 8.56 -0.36
CA SER A 187 -19.13 9.02 0.58
C SER A 187 -18.57 9.45 1.95
N ILE A 188 -17.37 9.00 2.30
CA ILE A 188 -16.76 9.20 3.63
C ILE A 188 -15.51 10.09 3.55
N VAL A 189 -14.63 9.81 2.59
CA VAL A 189 -13.35 10.49 2.40
C VAL A 189 -13.50 11.54 1.31
N THR A 190 -13.85 12.76 1.73
CA THR A 190 -14.09 13.89 0.81
C THR A 190 -12.85 14.73 0.53
N GLU A 191 -11.95 14.86 1.50
CA GLU A 191 -10.65 15.54 1.33
C GLU A 191 -9.59 14.85 2.20
N GLU A 192 -8.39 14.69 1.64
CA GLU A 192 -7.23 14.23 2.41
C GLU A 192 -6.51 15.42 3.05
N PRO A 193 -6.07 15.34 4.32
CA PRO A 193 -5.18 16.35 4.87
C PRO A 193 -3.89 16.42 4.05
N ASN A 194 -3.26 17.60 4.01
CA ASN A 194 -1.95 17.77 3.38
C ASN A 194 -0.84 17.16 4.29
N ALA A 195 -0.85 15.84 4.45
CA ALA A 195 0.02 15.08 5.32
C ALA A 195 0.29 13.69 4.72
N PHE A 196 1.32 13.02 5.21
CA PHE A 196 1.59 11.63 4.89
C PHE A 196 0.58 10.72 5.62
N LEU A 197 -0.10 9.86 4.86
CA LEU A 197 -1.15 8.97 5.38
C LEU A 197 -0.75 7.50 5.20
N ARG A 198 -1.00 6.70 6.23
CA ARG A 198 -0.95 5.24 6.11
C ARG A 198 -2.33 4.74 5.73
N ILE A 199 -2.48 4.17 4.54
CA ILE A 199 -3.75 3.62 4.05
C ILE A 199 -3.59 2.11 3.96
N ASP A 200 -4.18 1.42 4.92
CA ASP A 200 -4.12 -0.02 5.11
C ASP A 200 -5.50 -0.61 5.47
N ASN A 201 -5.54 -1.91 5.73
CA ASN A 201 -6.74 -2.63 6.14
C ASN A 201 -7.41 -2.07 7.41
N GLY A 202 -6.68 -1.38 8.28
CA GLY A 202 -7.25 -0.73 9.48
C GLY A 202 -8.17 0.41 9.08
N VAL A 203 -7.66 1.32 8.25
CA VAL A 203 -8.44 2.44 7.70
C VAL A 203 -9.63 1.95 6.89
N ALA A 204 -9.48 0.87 6.13
CA ALA A 204 -10.59 0.29 5.37
C ALA A 204 -11.73 -0.22 6.28
N LYS A 205 -11.40 -0.84 7.42
CA LYS A 205 -12.40 -1.27 8.40
C LYS A 205 -13.13 -0.09 9.01
N GLU A 206 -12.40 0.96 9.40
CA GLU A 206 -13.01 2.20 9.94
C GLU A 206 -13.99 2.85 8.95
N ILE A 207 -13.63 2.89 7.65
CA ILE A 207 -14.51 3.38 6.59
C ILE A 207 -15.77 2.50 6.48
N LEU A 208 -15.62 1.17 6.48
CA LEU A 208 -16.77 0.26 6.39
C LEU A 208 -17.70 0.37 7.60
N GLU A 209 -17.15 0.48 8.81
CA GLU A 209 -17.91 0.68 10.04
C GLU A 209 -18.70 2.00 9.99
N THR A 210 -18.04 3.09 9.59
CA THR A 210 -18.69 4.41 9.42
C THR A 210 -19.83 4.34 8.40
N HIS A 211 -19.60 3.68 7.26
CA HIS A 211 -20.62 3.52 6.22
C HIS A 211 -21.86 2.75 6.73
N GLN A 212 -21.63 1.67 7.49
CA GLN A 212 -22.71 0.85 8.06
C GLN A 212 -23.55 1.64 9.06
N HIS A 213 -22.92 2.46 9.92
CA HIS A 213 -23.63 3.33 10.85
C HIS A 213 -24.49 4.35 10.11
N MET A 214 -23.96 5.01 9.07
CA MET A 214 -24.73 5.97 8.26
C MET A 214 -25.95 5.33 7.59
N GLN A 215 -25.82 4.09 7.10
CA GLN A 215 -26.96 3.37 6.52
C GLN A 215 -28.05 3.02 7.55
N GLN A 216 -27.65 2.65 8.77
CA GLN A 216 -28.59 2.34 9.85
C GLN A 216 -29.37 3.57 10.32
N GLU A 217 -28.70 4.71 10.44
CA GLU A 217 -29.33 5.99 10.78
C GLU A 217 -30.35 6.41 9.72
N GLN A 218 -29.98 6.34 8.43
CA GLN A 218 -30.88 6.67 7.33
C GLN A 218 -32.11 5.75 7.28
N GLN A 219 -31.94 4.45 7.55
CA GLN A 219 -33.06 3.51 7.62
C GLN A 219 -33.98 3.81 8.80
N THR A 220 -33.42 4.20 9.95
CA THR A 220 -34.19 4.57 11.15
C THR A 220 -35.00 5.84 10.89
N GLU A 221 -34.37 6.89 10.35
CA GLU A 221 -35.03 8.15 10.00
C GLU A 221 -36.14 7.98 8.96
N GLN A 222 -35.93 7.12 7.95
CA GLN A 222 -36.97 6.78 6.96
C GLN A 222 -38.17 6.08 7.60
N SER A 223 -37.92 5.12 8.52
CA SER A 223 -39.01 4.42 9.21
C SER A 223 -39.82 5.34 10.13
N GLU A 224 -39.18 6.27 10.84
CA GLU A 224 -39.87 7.25 11.70
C GLU A 224 -40.69 8.28 10.89
N GLN A 225 -40.22 8.65 9.69
CA GLN A 225 -40.96 9.51 8.76
C GLN A 225 -42.17 8.82 8.13
N GLU A 226 -42.10 7.51 7.90
CA GLU A 226 -43.23 6.73 7.39
C GLU A 226 -44.31 6.51 8.47
N GLU A 227 -43.91 6.29 9.73
CA GLU A 227 -44.83 6.13 10.86
C GLU A 227 -45.51 7.45 11.27
N SER A 228 -44.83 8.58 11.14
CA SER A 228 -45.40 9.91 11.46
C SER A 228 -46.32 10.49 10.39
N ASN A 229 -46.31 9.93 9.18
CA ASN A 229 -47.20 10.29 8.07
C ASN A 229 -48.43 9.36 7.94
N GLN A 230 -48.61 8.39 8.85
CA GLN A 230 -49.79 7.53 8.99
C GLN A 230 -50.70 8.00 10.13
#